data_AF-A0A8T0CJ34-F1
#
_entry.id   AF-A0A8T0CJ34-F1
#
_cell.length_a   1.000
_cell.length_b   1.000
_cell.length_c   1.000
_cell.angle_alpha   90.00
_cell.angle_beta   90.00
_cell.angle_gamma   90.00
#
_symmetry.space_group_name_H-M   'P 1'
#
loop_
_entity.id
_entity.type
_entity.pdbx_description
1 polymer ?
#
loop_
_entity_poly.entity_id
_entity_poly.type
_entity_poly.pdbx_seq_one_letter_code
_entity_poly.pdbx_strand_id
1 'polypeptide(L)'
;MEIDINLQVCLRWLYEQGVTFVVKSFNKERLKENLGIFDWELTEGDYEKIERIPQKKMMLKEEFVSAKGPFKSVEELWDGEL
;
A
#
# COMPACT_ATOMS: atom_id res chain seq x y z
N MET A 1 -18.98 5.74 5.43
CA MET A 1 -18.43 6.35 4.21
C MET A 1 -17.36 5.39 3.74
N GLU A 2 -17.77 4.47 2.88
CA GLU A 2 -16.94 3.37 2.40
C GLU A 2 -15.98 3.98 1.37
N ILE A 3 -14.69 3.98 1.67
CA ILE A 3 -13.68 4.36 0.69
C ILE A 3 -13.66 3.20 -0.30
N ASP A 4 -14.15 3.43 -1.52
CA ASP A 4 -13.96 2.48 -2.60
C ASP A 4 -12.46 2.46 -2.92
N ILE A 5 -11.76 1.43 -2.41
CA ILE A 5 -10.33 1.20 -2.65
C ILE A 5 -10.19 0.72 -4.09
N ASN A 6 -10.29 1.66 -5.00
CA ASN A 6 -10.04 1.46 -6.41
C ASN A 6 -8.52 1.36 -6.64
N LEU A 7 -8.08 0.31 -7.34
CA LEU A 7 -6.67 0.08 -7.61
C LEU A 7 -6.01 1.25 -8.34
N GLN A 8 -6.67 1.88 -9.32
CA GLN A 8 -6.10 3.02 -10.04
C GLN A 8 -5.88 4.24 -9.13
N VAL A 9 -6.76 4.46 -8.14
CA VAL A 9 -6.59 5.51 -7.12
C VAL A 9 -5.36 5.23 -6.25
N CYS A 10 -5.19 3.98 -5.80
CA CYS A 10 -3.99 3.60 -5.04
C CYS A 10 -2.70 3.78 -5.85
N LEU A 11 -2.71 3.38 -7.13
CA LEU A 11 -1.54 3.52 -8.00
C LEU A 11 -1.24 4.98 -8.34
N ARG A 12 -2.26 5.81 -8.58
CA ARG A 12 -2.11 7.25 -8.78
C ARG A 12 -1.50 7.91 -7.54
N TRP A 13 -2.00 7.57 -6.35
CA TRP A 13 -1.46 8.09 -5.11
C TRP A 13 0.03 7.74 -4.94
N LEU A 14 0.41 6.47 -5.13
CA LEU A 14 1.82 6.05 -5.04
C LEU A 14 2.72 6.79 -6.04
N TYR A 15 2.22 7.01 -7.27
CA TYR A 15 2.92 7.78 -8.30
C TYR A 15 3.15 9.24 -7.87
N GLU A 16 2.12 9.92 -7.33
CA GLU A 16 2.23 11.31 -6.86
C GLU A 16 3.13 11.46 -5.62
N GLN A 17 3.25 10.42 -4.78
CA GLN A 17 4.23 10.37 -3.68
C GLN A 17 5.68 10.16 -4.16
N GLY A 18 5.92 9.99 -5.47
CA GLY A 18 7.24 9.73 -6.04
C GLY A 18 7.77 8.32 -5.78
N VAL A 19 6.89 7.38 -5.41
CA VAL A 19 7.25 5.99 -5.11
C VAL A 19 7.14 5.13 -6.38
N THR A 20 8.14 4.27 -6.61
CA THR A 20 8.05 3.23 -7.64
C THR A 20 7.36 1.99 -7.09
N PHE A 21 6.45 1.38 -7.86
CA PHE A 21 5.64 0.25 -7.42
C PHE A 21 5.61 -0.89 -8.44
N VAL A 22 5.35 -2.10 -7.95
CA VAL A 22 5.18 -3.31 -8.78
C VAL A 22 3.77 -3.85 -8.57
N VAL A 23 2.97 -3.87 -9.64
CA VAL A 23 1.59 -4.36 -9.61
C VAL A 23 1.52 -5.73 -10.24
N LYS A 24 0.91 -6.69 -9.53
CA LYS A 24 0.69 -8.05 -10.03
C LYS A 24 -0.77 -8.26 -10.42
N SER A 25 -1.00 -8.74 -11.63
CA SER A 25 -2.29 -9.28 -12.07
C SER A 25 -2.07 -10.38 -13.11
N PHE A 26 -2.91 -11.41 -13.10
CA PHE A 26 -2.99 -12.40 -14.19
C PHE A 26 -4.08 -12.07 -15.22
N ASN A 27 -4.92 -11.07 -14.91
CA ASN A 27 -5.95 -10.57 -15.81
C ASN A 27 -5.36 -9.44 -16.67
N LYS A 28 -5.42 -9.60 -18.00
CA LYS A 28 -4.80 -8.68 -18.97
C LYS A 28 -5.52 -7.34 -19.06
N GLU A 29 -6.83 -7.35 -18.90
CA GLU A 29 -7.70 -6.18 -18.93
C GLU A 29 -7.35 -5.26 -17.75
N ARG A 30 -7.22 -5.82 -16.54
CA ARG A 30 -6.75 -5.10 -15.35
C ARG A 30 -5.35 -4.53 -15.51
N LEU A 31 -4.44 -5.26 -16.17
CA LEU A 31 -3.09 -4.73 -16.44
C LEU A 31 -3.14 -3.48 -17.34
N LYS A 32 -4.01 -3.49 -18.36
CA LYS A 32 -4.21 -2.31 -19.22
C LYS A 32 -4.87 -1.16 -18.46
N GLU A 33 -5.90 -1.44 -17.67
CA GLU A 33 -6.58 -0.43 -16.84
C GLU A 33 -5.60 0.24 -15.87
N ASN A 34 -4.72 -0.53 -15.21
CA ASN A 34 -3.72 0.00 -14.27
C ASN A 34 -2.72 0.98 -14.90
N LEU A 35 -2.54 0.96 -16.23
CA LEU A 35 -1.69 1.93 -16.93
C LEU A 35 -2.39 3.28 -17.16
N GLY A 36 -3.70 3.38 -16.95
CA GLY A 36 -4.51 4.58 -17.16
C GLY A 36 -4.45 5.61 -16.03
N ILE A 37 -3.36 5.69 -15.28
CA ILE A 37 -3.23 6.57 -14.09
C ILE A 37 -2.51 7.89 -14.38
N PHE A 38 -1.99 8.08 -15.60
CA PHE A 38 -1.09 9.20 -15.90
C PHE A 38 -1.81 10.46 -16.39
N ASP A 39 -3.03 10.32 -16.90
CA ASP A 39 -3.78 11.41 -17.56
C ASP A 39 -4.68 12.23 -16.61
N TRP A 40 -4.61 11.97 -15.31
CA TRP A 40 -5.39 12.64 -14.28
C TRP A 40 -4.64 12.68 -12.95
N GLU A 41 -5.12 13.49 -12.01
CA GLU A 41 -4.51 13.70 -10.69
C GLU A 41 -5.55 13.63 -9.57
N LEU A 42 -5.10 13.36 -8.34
CA LEU A 42 -5.97 13.39 -7.16
C LEU A 42 -6.28 14.82 -6.76
N THR A 43 -7.51 15.06 -6.29
CA THR A 43 -7.89 16.36 -5.76
C THR A 43 -7.43 16.51 -4.31
N GLU A 44 -7.33 17.75 -3.81
CA GLU A 44 -7.06 18.03 -2.39
C GLU A 44 -8.04 17.30 -1.46
N GLY A 45 -9.32 17.25 -1.82
CA GLY A 45 -10.33 16.51 -1.05
C GLY A 45 -10.15 14.99 -1.07
N ASP A 46 -9.42 14.43 -2.05
CA ASP A 46 -9.04 13.01 -2.05
C ASP A 46 -7.85 12.75 -1.12
N TYR A 47 -6.86 13.66 -1.13
CA TYR A 47 -5.76 13.64 -0.18
C TYR A 47 -6.25 13.69 1.27
N GLU A 48 -7.16 14.60 1.59
CA GLU A 48 -7.74 14.68 2.94
C GLU A 48 -8.42 13.38 3.39
N LYS A 49 -9.03 12.62 2.46
CA LYS A 49 -9.64 11.32 2.78
C LYS A 49 -8.56 10.25 2.98
N ILE A 50 -7.52 10.24 2.15
CA ILE A 50 -6.42 9.28 2.22
C ILE A 50 -5.64 9.46 3.53
N GLU A 51 -5.37 10.70 3.95
CA GLU A 51 -4.68 10.99 5.21
C GLU A 51 -5.43 10.49 6.45
N ARG A 52 -6.76 10.35 6.36
CA ARG A 52 -7.60 9.83 7.45
C ARG A 52 -7.61 8.31 7.51
N ILE A 53 -6.98 7.61 6.56
CA ILE A 53 -6.90 6.15 6.56
C ILE A 53 -5.98 5.71 7.71
N PRO A 54 -6.46 4.88 8.65
CA PRO A 54 -5.63 4.33 9.72
C PRO A 54 -4.47 3.52 9.12
N GLN A 55 -3.26 3.88 9.49
CA GLN A 55 -2.06 3.17 9.05
C GLN A 55 -1.91 1.87 9.84
N LYS A 56 -1.61 0.78 9.13
CA LYS A 56 -1.35 -0.54 9.71
C LYS A 56 -0.41 -1.32 8.82
N LYS A 57 0.66 -1.89 9.38
CA LYS A 57 1.50 -2.82 8.64
C LYS A 57 0.73 -4.11 8.29
N MET A 58 0.56 -4.37 6.99
CA MET A 58 -0.20 -5.53 6.51
C MET A 58 0.59 -6.84 6.61
N MET A 59 1.89 -6.79 6.31
CA MET A 59 2.77 -7.96 6.29
C MET A 59 3.68 -7.95 7.52
N LEU A 60 3.18 -8.43 8.65
CA LEU A 60 3.94 -8.46 9.92
C LEU A 60 5.09 -9.47 9.92
N LYS A 61 5.07 -10.46 9.02
CA LYS A 61 6.14 -11.44 8.86
C LYS A 61 6.45 -12.25 10.12
N GLU A 62 5.40 -12.64 10.84
CA GLU A 62 5.47 -13.48 12.04
C GLU A 62 6.22 -14.79 11.78
N GLU A 63 6.23 -15.29 10.55
CA GLU A 63 7.00 -16.48 10.16
C GLU A 63 8.52 -16.34 10.37
N PHE A 64 9.04 -15.12 10.50
CA PHE A 64 10.45 -14.86 10.82
C PHE A 64 10.73 -14.66 12.32
N VAL A 65 9.69 -14.71 13.16
CA VAL A 65 9.80 -14.52 14.61
C VAL A 65 9.89 -15.86 15.31
N SER A 66 10.87 -16.01 16.21
CA SER A 66 11.02 -17.23 17.01
C SER A 66 11.82 -16.97 18.28
N ALA A 67 11.44 -17.63 19.37
CA ALA A 67 12.19 -17.58 20.62
C ALA A 67 13.69 -17.98 20.45
N LYS A 68 14.00 -18.83 19.46
CA LYS A 68 15.38 -19.24 19.14
C LYS A 68 15.97 -18.51 17.92
N GLY A 69 15.18 -17.71 17.21
CA GLY A 69 15.59 -16.96 16.02
C GLY A 69 16.25 -15.62 16.34
N PRO A 70 16.67 -14.87 15.32
CA PRO A 70 17.28 -13.55 15.50
C PRO A 70 16.30 -12.51 16.08
N PHE A 71 15.00 -12.64 15.81
CA PHE A 71 13.94 -11.75 16.31
C PHE A 71 13.00 -12.51 17.24
N LYS A 72 12.78 -11.97 18.45
CA LYS A 72 11.96 -12.59 19.51
C LYS A 72 10.52 -12.11 19.51
N SER A 73 10.25 -10.96 18.89
CA SER A 73 8.90 -10.44 18.69
C SER A 73 8.77 -9.73 17.34
N VAL A 74 7.53 -9.37 16.98
CA VAL A 74 7.23 -8.60 15.77
C VAL A 74 7.73 -7.17 15.90
N GLU A 75 7.68 -6.60 17.11
CA GLU A 75 8.24 -5.28 17.42
C GLU A 75 9.74 -5.25 17.18
N GLU A 76 10.49 -6.28 17.62
CA GLU A 76 11.93 -6.39 17.35
C GLU A 76 12.23 -6.55 15.86
N LEU A 77 11.40 -7.29 15.12
CA LEU A 77 11.57 -7.47 13.68
C LEU A 77 11.44 -6.14 12.90
N TRP A 78 10.63 -5.22 13.41
CA TRP A 78 10.31 -3.96 12.73
C TRP A 78 10.86 -2.73 13.46
N ASP A 79 11.77 -2.89 14.42
CA ASP A 79 12.31 -1.80 15.23
C ASP A 79 11.24 -0.88 15.86
N GLY A 80 10.07 -1.44 16.19
CA GLY A 80 8.92 -0.73 16.72
C GLY A 80 8.03 -0.01 15.70
N GLU A 81 8.34 -0.07 14.40
CA GLU A 81 7.56 0.54 13.32
C GLU A 81 6.40 -0.38 12.87
N LEU A 82 5.29 -0.39 13.61
CA LEU A 82 4.10 -1.22 13.35
C LEU A 82 2.88 -0.44 12.82
#